data_AF-A0A7C5WR18-F1
#
_entry.id   AF-A0A7C5WR18-F1
#
_cell.length_a   1.000
_cell.length_b   1.000
_cell.length_c   1.000
_cell.angle_alpha   90.00
_cell.angle_beta   90.00
_cell.angle_gamma   90.00
#
_symmetry.space_group_name_H-M   'P 1'
#
loop_
_entity.id
_entity.type
_entity.pdbx_description
1 polymer ?
#
loop_
_entity_poly.entity_id
_entity_poly.type
_entity_poly.pdbx_seq_one_letter_code
_entity_poly.pdbx_strand_id
1 'polypeptide(L)' 'MKVILFVVIGFVALQFVVVEVQSDASSLSIDEIEAPNEMMSILRNSCYDCHSSSVNMPWHGYIAPSSWIVY' A
#
# COMPACT_ATOMS: atom_id res chain seq x y z
N MET A 1 -21.42 -24.18 -14.88
CA MET A 1 -19.99 -24.57 -14.72
C MET A 1 -19.07 -23.85 -15.70
N LYS A 2 -19.24 -23.96 -17.02
CA LYS A 2 -18.34 -23.34 -18.02
C LYS A 2 -18.19 -21.82 -17.87
N VAL A 3 -19.28 -21.10 -17.62
CA VAL A 3 -19.26 -19.63 -17.45
C VAL A 3 -18.45 -19.20 -16.24
N ILE A 4 -18.61 -19.89 -15.10
CA ILE A 4 -17.85 -19.62 -13.87
C ILE A 4 -16.36 -19.83 -14.12
N LEU A 5 -16.00 -20.89 -14.86
CA LEU A 5 -14.61 -21.14 -15.24
C LEU A 5 -14.01 -19.98 -16.04
N PHE A 6 -14.73 -19.47 -17.05
CA PHE A 6 -14.27 -18.32 -17.84
C PHE A 6 -14.13 -17.04 -17.02
N VAL A 7 -15.06 -16.78 -16.10
CA VAL A 7 -15.00 -15.61 -15.21
C VAL A 7 -13.78 -15.69 -14.29
N VAL A 8 -13.52 -16.86 -13.69
CA VAL A 8 -12.34 -17.06 -12.82
C VAL A 8 -11.05 -16.90 -13.60
N ILE A 9 -10.96 -17.49 -14.81
CA ILE A 9 -9.78 -17.34 -15.67
C ILE A 9 -9.55 -15.87 -16.03
N GLY A 10 -10.62 -15.14 -16.39
CA GLY A 10 -10.53 -13.70 -16.67
C GLY A 10 -10.07 -12.90 -15.46
N PHE A 11 -10.59 -13.20 -14.27
CA PHE A 11 -10.19 -12.53 -13.03
C PHE A 11 -8.72 -12.79 -12.68
N VAL A 12 -8.23 -14.02 -12.88
CA VAL A 12 -6.81 -14.37 -12.70
C VAL A 12 -5.94 -13.67 -13.74
N ALA A 13 -6.36 -13.62 -15.00
CA ALA A 13 -5.65 -12.90 -16.06
C ALA A 13 -5.51 -11.39 -15.76
N LEU A 14 -6.55 -10.79 -15.16
CA LEU A 14 -6.52 -9.38 -14.76
C LEU A 14 -5.47 -9.07 -13.68
N GLN A 15 -5.12 -10.02 -12.81
CA GLN A 15 -4.10 -9.80 -11.77
C GLN A 15 -2.68 -9.61 -12.34
N PHE A 16 -2.43 -10.00 -13.59
CA PHE A 16 -1.13 -9.78 -14.24
C PHE A 16 -0.92 -8.33 -14.67
N VAL A 17 -1.96 -7.49 -14.65
CA VAL A 17 -1.85 -6.04 -14.85
C VAL A 17 -1.57 -5.39 -13.50
N VAL A 18 -0.30 -5.37 -13.13
CA VAL A 18 0.18 -4.82 -11.85
C VAL A 18 0.32 -3.30 -11.96
N VAL A 19 -0.18 -2.58 -10.96
CA VAL A 19 0.10 -1.16 -10.77
C VAL A 19 1.33 -1.03 -9.88
N GLU A 20 2.34 -0.32 -10.37
CA GLU A 20 3.54 -0.03 -9.58
C GLU A 20 3.22 0.99 -8.49
N VAL A 21 3.30 0.56 -7.23
CA VAL A 21 3.14 1.45 -6.08
C VAL A 21 4.49 2.12 -5.82
N GLN A 22 4.60 3.41 -6.13
CA GLN A 22 5.76 4.21 -5.74
C GLN A 22 5.67 4.51 -4.24
N SER A 23 6.44 3.80 -3.43
CA SER A 23 6.76 4.21 -2.06
C SER A 23 8.22 4.62 -2.03
N ASP A 24 8.51 5.92 -1.88
CA ASP A 24 9.86 6.35 -1.57
C ASP A 24 10.14 6.02 -0.11
N ALA A 25 10.75 4.85 0.11
CA ALA A 25 11.23 4.44 1.44
C ALA A 25 12.31 5.40 2.00
N SER A 26 12.68 6.44 1.26
CA SER A 26 13.88 7.25 1.46
C SER A 26 13.65 8.67 1.96
N SER A 27 12.42 9.20 2.10
CA SER A 27 12.26 10.62 2.45
C SER A 27 11.67 10.93 3.83
N LEU A 28 11.38 9.93 4.65
CA LEU A 28 11.27 10.10 6.11
C LEU A 28 11.99 8.98 6.84
N SER A 29 13.27 9.21 7.04
CA SER A 29 14.07 8.57 8.08
C SER A 29 13.38 8.78 9.42
N ILE A 30 12.58 7.81 9.82
CA ILE A 30 12.27 7.57 11.24
C ILE A 30 13.58 7.53 12.07
N ASP A 31 14.69 7.20 11.40
CA ASP A 31 16.05 7.23 11.92
C ASP A 31 16.68 8.63 12.10
N GLU A 32 16.09 9.73 11.60
CA GLU A 32 16.63 11.08 11.85
C GLU A 32 16.24 11.62 13.23
N ILE A 33 15.18 11.09 13.85
CA ILE A 33 14.69 11.54 15.15
C ILE A 33 15.01 10.50 16.21
N GLU A 34 16.08 10.74 16.98
CA GLU A 34 16.38 9.95 18.17
C GLU A 34 15.47 10.38 19.32
N ALA A 35 14.45 9.57 19.62
CA ALA A 35 13.56 9.76 20.76
C ALA A 35 13.35 8.44 21.53
N PRO A 36 13.01 8.49 22.84
CA PRO A 36 12.61 7.31 23.59
C PRO A 36 11.46 6.57 22.90
N ASN A 37 11.41 5.24 23.03
CA ASN A 37 10.41 4.37 22.38
C ASN A 37 8.96 4.84 22.59
N GLU A 38 8.65 5.36 23.78
CA GLU A 38 7.32 5.89 24.09
C GLU A 38 6.96 7.11 23.22
N MET A 39 7.91 8.02 23.00
CA MET A 39 7.70 9.19 22.14
C MET A 39 7.64 8.81 20.66
N MET A 40 8.40 7.81 20.22
CA MET A 40 8.34 7.31 18.85
C MET A 40 6.94 6.78 18.49
N SER A 41 6.21 6.19 19.44
CA SER A 41 4.84 5.74 19.22
C SER A 41 3.89 6.92 18.97
N ILE A 42 4.09 8.03 19.68
CA ILE A 42 3.31 9.26 19.51
C ILE A 42 3.62 9.91 18.16
N LEU A 43 4.90 10.02 17.79
CA LEU A 43 5.32 10.60 16.50
C LEU A 43 4.76 9.82 15.32
N ARG A 44 4.79 8.49 15.39
CA ARG A 44 4.24 7.62 14.34
C ARG A 44 2.76 7.88 14.11
N ASN A 45 1.99 8.01 15.18
CA ASN A 45 0.53 8.18 15.10
C ASN A 45 0.08 9.63 14.85
N SER A 46 0.91 10.63 15.18
CA SER A 46 0.50 12.05 15.14
C SER A 46 1.08 12.82 13.97
N CYS A 47 2.30 12.47 13.53
CA CYS A 47 3.06 13.25 12.57
C CYS A 47 3.33 12.45 11.29
N TYR A 48 3.74 11.19 11.42
CA TYR A 48 4.12 10.39 10.26
C TYR A 48 2.94 9.94 9.40
N ASP A 49 1.71 9.92 9.92
CA ASP A 49 0.55 9.66 9.06
C ASP A 49 0.34 10.74 7.97
N CYS A 50 0.73 12.00 8.23
CA CYS A 50 0.59 13.11 7.26
C CYS A 50 1.91 13.49 6.59
N HIS A 51 3.03 13.30 7.28
CA HIS A 51 4.32 13.68 6.73
C HIS A 51 5.02 12.53 6.04
N SER A 52 4.75 11.27 6.39
CA SER A 52 5.40 10.12 5.78
C SER A 52 5.16 10.08 4.29
N SER A 53 6.26 9.91 3.57
CA SER A 53 6.28 9.61 2.16
C SER A 53 6.05 8.11 1.88
N SER A 54 6.03 7.29 2.95
CA SER A 54 5.60 5.90 2.84
C SER A 54 4.10 5.77 2.59
N VAL A 55 3.71 5.16 1.47
CA VAL A 55 2.31 4.83 1.17
C VAL A 55 1.92 3.52 1.88
N ASN A 56 1.07 3.62 2.91
CA ASN A 56 0.42 2.47 3.54
C ASN A 56 -0.81 2.05 2.71
N MET A 57 -0.59 1.25 1.68
CA MET A 57 -1.67 0.81 0.78
C MET A 57 -2.61 -0.18 1.49
N PRO A 58 -3.95 0.00 1.41
CA PRO A 58 -4.88 -0.97 1.96
C PRO A 58 -4.88 -2.27 1.16
N TRP A 59 -5.32 -3.39 1.75
CA TRP A 59 -5.27 -4.73 1.15
C TRP A 59 -5.91 -4.82 -0.25
N HIS A 60 -6.97 -4.05 -0.50
CA HIS A 60 -7.68 -4.05 -1.79
C HIS A 60 -6.95 -3.22 -2.86
N GLY A 61 -6.00 -2.37 -2.48
CA GLY A 61 -5.11 -1.66 -3.40
C GLY A 61 -4.10 -2.58 -4.08
N TYR A 62 -3.95 -3.83 -3.63
CA TYR A 62 -3.07 -4.84 -4.23
C TYR A 62 -3.79 -5.81 -5.18
N ILE A 63 -5.11 -5.71 -5.31
CA ILE A 63 -5.93 -6.66 -6.09
C ILE A 63 -6.56 -5.92 -7.27
N ALA A 64 -6.38 -6.42 -8.48
CA ALA A 64 -7.06 -5.87 -9.65
C ALA A 64 -8.56 -6.21 -9.63
N PRO A 65 -9.47 -5.33 -10.09
CA PRO A 65 -9.21 -3.99 -10.65
C PRO A 65 -9.22 -2.86 -9.60
N SER A 66 -9.46 -3.16 -8.32
CA SER A 66 -9.52 -2.11 -7.28
C SER A 66 -8.20 -1.36 -7.15
N SER A 67 -7.07 -2.03 -7.37
CA SER A 67 -5.74 -1.41 -7.46
C SER A 67 -5.62 -0.28 -8.48
N TRP A 68 -6.46 -0.25 -9.52
CA TRP A 68 -6.41 0.76 -10.57
C TRP A 68 -7.14 2.06 -10.22
N ILE A 69 -7.96 2.04 -9.17
CA ILE A 69 -8.80 3.18 -8.75
C ILE A 69 -8.24 3.82 -7.48
N VAL A 70 -7.64 3.00 -6.62
CA VAL A 70 -7.09 3.42 -5.33
C VAL A 70 -5.72 4.10 -5.51
N TYR A 71 -5.02 3.79 -6.61
CA TYR A 71 -3.75 4.40 -6.98
C TYR A 71 -3.94 5.64 -7.84
#